data_AF-A0A075MQ47-F1
#
_entry.id   AF-A0A075MQ47-F1
#
_cell.length_a   1.000
_cell.length_b   1.000
_cell.length_c   1.000
_cell.angle_alpha   90.00
_cell.angle_beta   90.00
_cell.angle_gamma   90.00
#
_symmetry.space_group_name_H-M   'P 1'
#
loop_
_entity.id
_entity.type
_entity.pdbx_description
1 polymer ?
#
loop_
_entity_poly.entity_id
_entity_poly.type
_entity_poly.pdbx_seq_one_letter_code
_entity_poly.pdbx_strand_id
1 'polypeptide(L)'
;MRIWNKIREEAWAITASSLHNILDIAARNNEAPHVVAARLGKELQNTYTMNIRDGVAILPVVGALFRYANLFTNISGASSYEIIGQDFRKAIEDDQIKAIILDIDSPGGEVNGCAELADMIFEKRGKKPIIAYASGDAASGAYWIAAACDKIIVSKTSALGSIGVVGVYQNNSNEKEVEIVSSQSPYKQPDLASDEGKIRLQARIDTMAQVFIESIAKYRGISAQEVISNYGAGDVFIGETAVEKGLADYVGSYEKILTELNQDNHTLSLTNEDKKIMHKESREQNSDFKSIEEMRLEERKRIEAILNSKAAENHMELARHFAFATDIEADIAIAALTKVVTTDNTSFISAMQNIKNPKIIPSTDADADADDINALAKRIASY
;
A
#
# COMPACT_ATOMS: atom_id res chain seq x y z
N MET A 1 2.12 -15.97 24.65
CA MET A 1 1.11 -16.68 23.83
C MET A 1 -0.17 -15.88 23.52
N ARG A 2 -0.94 -15.32 24.47
CA ARG A 2 -2.24 -14.66 24.16
C ARG A 2 -2.19 -13.43 23.23
N ILE A 3 -1.19 -12.55 23.37
CA ILE A 3 -1.03 -11.40 22.46
C ILE A 3 -0.64 -11.86 21.05
N TRP A 4 0.14 -12.93 20.96
CA TRP A 4 0.63 -13.48 19.70
C TRP A 4 -0.50 -14.07 18.84
N ASN A 5 -1.39 -14.84 19.47
CA ASN A 5 -2.57 -15.37 18.80
C ASN A 5 -3.52 -14.24 18.42
N LYS A 6 -3.72 -13.25 19.30
CA LYS A 6 -4.57 -12.09 19.02
C LYS A 6 -4.09 -11.28 17.80
N ILE A 7 -2.79 -10.98 17.69
CA ILE A 7 -2.24 -10.21 16.56
C ILE A 7 -2.42 -10.96 15.22
N ARG A 8 -2.35 -12.29 15.22
CA ARG A 8 -2.49 -13.13 14.01
C ARG A 8 -3.94 -13.36 13.59
N GLU A 9 -4.87 -13.32 14.54
CA GLU A 9 -6.29 -13.59 14.27
C GLU A 9 -7.07 -12.34 13.82
N GLU A 10 -6.47 -11.16 13.96
CA GLU A 10 -7.08 -9.89 13.60
C GLU A 10 -6.64 -9.38 12.22
N ALA A 11 -7.56 -8.68 11.55
CA ALA A 11 -7.27 -8.00 10.30
C ALA A 11 -6.72 -6.60 10.56
N TRP A 12 -5.75 -6.20 9.75
CA TRP A 12 -4.98 -4.98 9.91
C TRP A 12 -5.14 -4.07 8.69
N ALA A 13 -5.44 -2.81 8.93
CA ALA A 13 -5.23 -1.71 8.00
C ALA A 13 -3.98 -0.96 8.47
N ILE A 14 -2.80 -1.53 8.17
CA ILE A 14 -1.49 -1.00 8.57
C ILE A 14 -0.48 -1.18 7.42
N THR A 15 0.58 -0.36 7.37
CA THR A 15 1.68 -0.59 6.43
C THR A 15 2.35 -1.94 6.64
N ALA A 16 2.77 -2.57 5.54
CA ALA A 16 3.36 -3.92 5.57
C ALA A 16 4.63 -3.98 6.44
N SER A 17 5.50 -2.97 6.39
CA SER A 17 6.73 -2.91 7.21
C SER A 17 6.43 -2.86 8.70
N SER A 18 5.44 -2.07 9.10
CA SER A 18 5.03 -1.95 10.51
C SER A 18 4.39 -3.24 11.02
N LEU A 19 3.60 -3.92 10.20
CA LEU A 19 3.05 -5.23 10.57
C LEU A 19 4.17 -6.25 10.83
N HIS A 20 5.19 -6.31 9.95
CA HIS A 20 6.34 -7.18 10.17
C HIS A 20 7.08 -6.84 11.46
N ASN A 21 7.30 -5.56 11.78
CA ASN A 21 7.94 -5.16 13.02
C ASN A 21 7.15 -5.58 14.27
N ILE A 22 5.83 -5.42 14.26
CA ILE A 22 4.95 -5.87 15.36
C ILE A 22 5.04 -7.39 15.52
N LEU A 23 5.02 -8.13 14.41
CA LEU A 23 5.16 -9.59 14.42
C LEU A 23 6.55 -9.99 14.96
N ASP A 24 7.64 -9.37 14.52
CA ASP A 24 8.98 -9.70 15.01
C ASP A 24 9.15 -9.44 16.52
N ILE A 25 8.61 -8.32 17.02
CA ILE A 25 8.66 -8.00 18.45
C ILE A 25 7.89 -9.03 19.27
N ALA A 26 6.70 -9.41 18.83
CA ALA A 26 5.88 -10.35 19.58
C ALA A 26 6.35 -11.81 19.43
N ALA A 27 7.14 -12.15 18.40
CA ALA A 27 7.87 -13.43 18.30
C ALA A 27 9.00 -13.54 19.33
N ARG A 28 9.67 -12.42 19.63
CA ARG A 28 10.83 -12.37 20.54
C ARG A 28 10.44 -12.46 22.02
N ASN A 29 9.23 -12.02 22.37
CA ASN A 29 8.79 -11.92 23.75
C ASN A 29 7.71 -12.95 24.08
N ASN A 30 8.15 -14.14 24.53
CA ASN A 30 7.23 -15.19 25.00
C ASN A 30 6.72 -14.95 26.44
N GLU A 31 6.91 -13.75 27.01
CA GLU A 31 6.41 -13.40 28.33
C GLU A 31 4.89 -13.15 28.30
N ALA A 32 4.19 -13.57 29.35
CA ALA A 32 2.77 -13.33 29.46
C ALA A 32 2.48 -11.83 29.67
N PRO A 33 1.40 -11.26 29.09
CA PRO A 33 1.13 -9.82 29.13
C PRO A 33 1.12 -9.20 30.54
N HIS A 34 0.74 -10.00 31.55
CA HIS A 34 0.70 -9.58 32.95
C HIS A 34 2.08 -9.50 33.63
N VAL A 35 3.09 -10.23 33.14
CA VAL A 35 4.46 -10.22 33.68
C VAL A 35 5.19 -8.96 33.22
N VAL A 36 4.96 -8.56 31.97
CA VAL A 36 5.40 -7.28 31.42
C VAL A 36 4.73 -6.12 32.18
N ALA A 37 3.44 -6.25 32.50
CA ALA A 37 2.68 -5.25 33.30
C ALA A 37 3.21 -5.07 34.72
N ALA A 38 3.55 -6.17 35.40
CA ALA A 38 4.08 -6.13 36.76
C ALA A 38 5.49 -5.51 36.84
N ARG A 39 6.28 -5.61 35.77
CA ARG A 39 7.66 -5.10 35.68
C ARG A 39 7.72 -3.60 35.36
N LEU A 40 6.70 -3.03 34.72
CA LEU A 40 6.73 -1.66 34.16
C LEU A 40 5.97 -0.60 34.99
N GLY A 41 5.33 -0.98 36.09
CA GLY A 41 4.67 -0.03 37.00
C GLY A 41 3.23 0.29 36.62
N LYS A 42 2.50 0.88 37.59
CA LYS A 42 1.04 1.02 37.64
C LYS A 42 0.39 1.60 36.37
N GLU A 43 -0.82 1.10 36.10
CA GLU A 43 -1.79 1.71 35.17
C GLU A 43 -2.03 3.18 35.49
N LEU A 44 -1.99 4.02 34.46
CA LEU A 44 -2.54 5.36 34.48
C LEU A 44 -3.94 5.30 33.88
N GLN A 45 -4.95 5.51 34.71
CA GLN A 45 -6.31 5.75 34.25
C GLN A 45 -6.51 7.25 34.04
N ASN A 46 -7.16 7.64 32.93
CA ASN A 46 -7.38 9.04 32.50
C ASN A 46 -6.12 9.83 32.06
N THR A 47 -5.28 9.26 31.22
CA THR A 47 -4.33 10.09 30.45
C THR A 47 -5.07 10.67 29.25
N TYR A 48 -5.51 11.92 29.39
CA TYR A 48 -5.78 12.78 28.24
C TYR A 48 -4.47 12.92 27.47
N THR A 49 -4.38 12.32 26.29
CA THR A 49 -3.21 12.55 25.41
C THR A 49 -3.40 13.85 24.63
N MET A 50 -4.63 14.36 24.57
CA MET A 50 -4.97 15.65 24.00
C MET A 50 -4.32 16.82 24.74
N ASN A 51 -3.68 17.72 23.99
CA ASN A 51 -3.20 19.01 24.48
C ASN A 51 -4.05 20.14 23.91
N ILE A 52 -4.24 21.22 24.67
CA ILE A 52 -4.96 22.41 24.20
C ILE A 52 -3.95 23.56 24.05
N ARG A 53 -3.90 24.18 22.88
CA ARG A 53 -3.07 25.37 22.61
C ARG A 53 -3.92 26.44 21.95
N ASP A 54 -4.02 27.61 22.58
CA ASP A 54 -4.76 28.77 22.06
C ASP A 54 -6.23 28.47 21.66
N GLY A 55 -6.89 27.58 22.41
CA GLY A 55 -8.26 27.14 22.14
C GLY A 55 -8.38 26.07 21.04
N VAL A 56 -7.27 25.57 20.50
CA VAL A 56 -7.23 24.43 19.58
C VAL A 56 -6.92 23.15 20.35
N ALA A 57 -7.76 22.14 20.22
CA ALA A 57 -7.51 20.80 20.76
C ALA A 57 -6.64 20.00 19.79
N ILE A 58 -5.51 19.48 20.27
CA ILE A 58 -4.54 18.70 19.49
C ILE A 58 -4.60 17.27 19.99
N LEU A 59 -5.05 16.36 19.14
CA LEU A 59 -5.22 14.94 19.45
C LEU A 59 -4.13 14.15 18.71
N PRO A 60 -3.14 13.59 19.42
CA PRO A 60 -2.12 12.78 18.79
C PRO A 60 -2.67 11.43 18.34
N VAL A 61 -2.36 11.06 17.09
CA VAL A 61 -2.64 9.76 16.47
C VAL A 61 -1.31 9.19 15.99
N VAL A 62 -0.56 8.63 16.94
CA VAL A 62 0.84 8.23 16.75
C VAL A 62 1.00 6.72 16.88
N GLY A 63 1.91 6.16 16.07
CA GLY A 63 2.26 4.75 16.12
C GLY A 63 1.14 3.82 15.65
N ALA A 64 1.29 2.52 15.90
CA ALA A 64 0.29 1.54 15.52
C ALA A 64 -1.05 1.78 16.25
N LEU A 65 -2.17 1.53 15.59
CA LEU A 65 -3.50 1.83 16.10
C LEU A 65 -4.20 0.56 16.60
N PHE A 66 -4.85 0.65 17.76
CA PHE A 66 -5.54 -0.46 18.40
C PHE A 66 -6.93 -0.05 18.82
N ARG A 67 -7.87 -1.00 18.85
CA ARG A 67 -9.25 -0.73 19.31
C ARG A 67 -9.29 -0.21 20.74
N TYR A 68 -8.60 -0.88 21.64
CA TYR A 68 -8.60 -0.58 23.07
C TYR A 68 -7.21 -0.26 23.57
N ALA A 69 -7.14 0.67 24.51
CA ALA A 69 -5.91 0.95 25.24
C ALA A 69 -5.46 -0.31 25.98
N ASN A 70 -4.17 -0.58 25.91
CA ASN A 70 -3.55 -1.70 26.60
C ASN A 70 -2.12 -1.34 27.02
N LEU A 71 -1.44 -2.25 27.71
CA LEU A 71 -0.08 -1.98 28.17
C LEU A 71 0.87 -1.67 27.01
N PHE A 72 0.68 -2.32 25.85
CA PHE A 72 1.51 -2.08 24.67
C PHE A 72 1.32 -0.65 24.14
N THR A 73 0.07 -0.16 23.99
CA THR A 73 -0.18 1.23 23.57
C THR A 73 0.49 2.24 24.50
N ASN A 74 0.48 1.98 25.81
CA ASN A 74 1.04 2.90 26.80
C ASN A 74 2.57 2.99 26.79
N ILE A 75 3.28 1.95 26.33
CA ILE A 75 4.75 1.89 26.40
C ILE A 75 5.44 2.00 25.04
N SER A 76 4.74 1.70 23.95
CA SER A 76 5.32 1.68 22.59
C SER A 76 5.08 2.95 21.78
N GLY A 77 4.30 3.90 22.31
CA GLY A 77 3.88 5.09 21.58
C GLY A 77 2.77 4.81 20.55
N ALA A 78 2.08 3.67 20.66
CA ALA A 78 0.90 3.32 19.87
C ALA A 78 -0.37 3.97 20.43
N SER A 79 -1.35 4.25 19.58
CA SER A 79 -2.58 4.95 19.96
C SER A 79 -3.80 4.02 19.99
N SER A 80 -4.80 4.38 20.78
CA SER A 80 -6.06 3.65 20.88
C SER A 80 -7.22 4.44 20.30
N TYR A 81 -8.05 3.78 19.48
CA TYR A 81 -9.29 4.38 18.96
C TYR A 81 -10.25 4.81 20.07
N GLU A 82 -10.36 4.03 21.14
CA GLU A 82 -11.19 4.36 22.30
C GLU A 82 -10.77 5.70 22.94
N ILE A 83 -9.46 5.87 23.20
CA ILE A 83 -8.94 7.08 23.84
C ILE A 83 -9.06 8.29 22.90
N ILE A 84 -8.70 8.12 21.62
CA ILE A 84 -8.87 9.18 20.61
C ILE A 84 -10.33 9.60 20.51
N GLY A 85 -11.28 8.64 20.48
CA GLY A 85 -12.71 8.92 20.41
C GLY A 85 -13.27 9.56 21.68
N GLN A 86 -12.72 9.25 22.86
CA GLN A 86 -13.07 9.94 24.11
C GLN A 86 -12.59 11.39 24.11
N ASP A 87 -11.33 11.62 23.73
CA ASP A 87 -10.75 12.97 23.66
C ASP A 87 -11.45 13.81 22.59
N PHE A 88 -11.75 13.22 21.44
CA PHE A 88 -12.49 13.87 20.36
C PHE A 88 -13.88 14.34 20.81
N ARG A 89 -14.64 13.47 21.50
CA ARG A 89 -15.96 13.84 22.03
C ARG A 89 -15.90 14.99 23.02
N LYS A 90 -14.89 15.01 23.89
CA LYS A 90 -14.70 16.12 24.83
C LYS A 90 -14.36 17.42 24.10
N ALA A 91 -13.42 17.39 23.15
CA ALA A 91 -13.03 18.56 22.38
C ALA A 91 -14.17 19.14 21.53
N ILE A 92 -14.96 18.27 20.89
CA ILE A 92 -16.06 18.70 20.01
C ILE A 92 -17.25 19.26 20.80
N GLU A 93 -17.43 18.87 22.07
CA GLU A 93 -18.49 19.34 22.97
C GLU A 93 -18.10 20.58 23.79
N ASP A 94 -16.82 20.85 24.00
CA ASP A 94 -16.34 21.99 24.80
C ASP A 94 -16.38 23.31 24.03
N ASP A 95 -17.27 24.24 24.38
CA ASP A 95 -17.41 25.55 23.71
C ASP A 95 -16.15 26.45 23.77
N GLN A 96 -15.18 26.16 24.65
CA GLN A 96 -13.90 26.88 24.67
C GLN A 96 -12.94 26.43 23.56
N ILE A 97 -13.17 25.24 23.01
CA ILE A 97 -12.40 24.72 21.89
C ILE A 97 -12.97 25.24 20.58
N LYS A 98 -12.16 25.97 19.81
CA LYS A 98 -12.55 26.55 18.53
C LYS A 98 -12.30 25.63 17.34
N ALA A 99 -11.32 24.74 17.43
CA ALA A 99 -10.91 23.82 16.37
C ALA A 99 -10.24 22.58 16.94
N ILE A 100 -10.20 21.50 16.15
CA ILE A 100 -9.59 20.23 16.51
C ILE A 100 -8.56 19.88 15.44
N ILE A 101 -7.33 19.58 15.86
CA ILE A 101 -6.28 19.02 15.01
C ILE A 101 -6.04 17.58 15.45
N LEU A 102 -6.18 16.63 14.53
CA LEU A 102 -5.63 15.30 14.67
C LEU A 102 -4.19 15.35 14.15
N ASP A 103 -3.22 15.20 15.03
CA ASP A 103 -1.79 15.22 14.71
C ASP A 103 -1.31 13.78 14.46
N ILE A 104 -1.11 13.44 13.19
CA ILE A 104 -1.00 12.06 12.71
C ILE A 104 0.45 11.74 12.32
N ASP A 105 0.97 10.70 12.95
CA ASP A 105 2.19 10.00 12.57
C ASP A 105 2.01 8.50 12.85
N SER A 106 1.27 7.84 11.98
CA SER A 106 0.82 6.47 12.16
C SER A 106 0.81 5.67 10.86
N PRO A 107 1.34 4.43 10.91
CA PRO A 107 1.24 3.49 9.80
C PRO A 107 -0.14 2.83 9.67
N GLY A 108 -1.09 3.11 10.58
CA GLY A 108 -2.37 2.41 10.70
C GLY A 108 -2.40 1.39 11.83
N GLY A 109 -3.30 0.41 11.78
CA GLY A 109 -3.49 -0.56 12.86
C GLY A 109 -4.63 -1.56 12.65
N GLU A 110 -5.27 -1.97 13.74
CA GLU A 110 -6.41 -2.91 13.73
C GLU A 110 -7.59 -2.33 12.92
N VAL A 111 -8.22 -3.12 12.05
CA VAL A 111 -9.42 -2.64 11.30
C VAL A 111 -10.59 -2.37 12.26
N ASN A 112 -10.72 -3.19 13.31
CA ASN A 112 -11.81 -3.11 14.26
C ASN A 112 -11.77 -1.81 15.06
N GLY A 113 -12.85 -1.04 15.02
CA GLY A 113 -12.97 0.24 15.71
C GLY A 113 -12.46 1.44 14.90
N CYS A 114 -11.68 1.22 13.83
CA CYS A 114 -11.20 2.29 12.96
C CYS A 114 -12.36 3.01 12.25
N ALA A 115 -13.26 2.24 11.64
CA ALA A 115 -14.43 2.78 10.94
C ALA A 115 -15.37 3.54 11.89
N GLU A 116 -15.59 3.02 13.11
CA GLU A 116 -16.45 3.66 14.12
C GLU A 116 -15.91 5.03 14.54
N LEU A 117 -14.59 5.13 14.77
CA LEU A 117 -13.95 6.40 15.06
C LEU A 117 -14.03 7.38 13.87
N ALA A 118 -13.74 6.90 12.66
CA ALA A 118 -13.78 7.73 11.46
C ALA A 118 -15.19 8.27 11.17
N ASP A 119 -16.23 7.43 11.25
CA ASP A 119 -17.62 7.87 11.10
C ASP A 119 -18.01 8.89 12.17
N MET A 120 -17.62 8.68 13.44
CA MET A 120 -17.85 9.64 14.51
C MET A 120 -17.25 11.02 14.21
N ILE A 121 -16.03 11.06 13.65
CA ILE A 121 -15.38 12.30 13.24
C ILE A 121 -16.13 12.94 12.07
N PHE A 122 -16.44 12.16 11.03
CA PHE A 122 -17.13 12.63 9.83
C PHE A 122 -18.50 13.24 10.14
N GLU A 123 -19.29 12.60 11.01
CA GLU A 123 -20.62 13.08 11.44
C GLU A 123 -20.59 14.41 12.20
N LYS A 124 -19.43 14.81 12.73
CA LYS A 124 -19.26 16.07 13.46
C LYS A 124 -18.62 17.18 12.64
N ARG A 125 -18.27 16.91 11.38
CA ARG A 125 -17.82 17.95 10.43
C ARG A 125 -18.81 19.11 10.38
N GLY A 126 -18.27 20.31 10.20
CA GLY A 126 -19.06 21.55 10.18
C GLY A 126 -19.51 22.08 11.55
N LYS A 127 -19.42 21.30 12.64
CA LYS A 127 -19.66 21.84 14.00
C LYS A 127 -18.50 22.74 14.44
N LYS A 128 -17.27 22.29 14.20
CA LYS A 128 -16.01 23.02 14.38
C LYS A 128 -15.06 22.57 13.27
N PRO A 129 -14.04 23.35 12.88
CA PRO A 129 -12.99 22.87 11.99
C PRO A 129 -12.29 21.66 12.61
N ILE A 130 -12.32 20.53 11.90
CA ILE A 130 -11.59 19.30 12.23
C ILE A 130 -10.54 19.09 11.16
N ILE A 131 -9.26 19.16 11.54
CA ILE A 131 -8.14 19.12 10.61
C ILE A 131 -7.29 17.89 10.93
N ALA A 132 -7.02 17.05 9.95
CA ALA A 132 -5.94 16.08 10.02
C ALA A 132 -4.65 16.76 9.57
N TYR A 133 -3.63 16.75 10.42
CA TYR A 133 -2.28 17.14 10.06
C TYR A 133 -1.38 15.92 10.09
N ALA A 134 -0.81 15.54 8.96
CA ALA A 134 0.18 14.45 8.91
C ALA A 134 1.58 15.03 9.02
N SER A 135 2.23 14.88 10.18
CA SER A 135 3.64 15.26 10.38
C SER A 135 4.60 14.17 9.89
N GLY A 136 4.18 12.91 9.96
CA GLY A 136 4.88 11.74 9.44
C GLY A 136 3.97 10.90 8.56
N ASP A 137 3.73 9.65 8.91
CA ASP A 137 2.83 8.79 8.14
C ASP A 137 1.36 9.08 8.48
N ALA A 138 0.49 9.10 7.47
CA ALA A 138 -0.95 8.93 7.64
C ALA A 138 -1.40 7.85 6.66
N ALA A 139 -1.00 6.61 6.97
CA ALA A 139 -1.17 5.45 6.11
C ALA A 139 -2.21 4.47 6.66
N SER A 140 -2.91 3.80 5.75
CA SER A 140 -3.88 2.75 6.00
C SER A 140 -4.96 3.18 7.00
N GLY A 141 -5.13 2.52 8.15
CA GLY A 141 -6.12 2.92 9.17
C GLY A 141 -5.97 4.37 9.64
N ALA A 142 -4.75 4.93 9.62
CA ALA A 142 -4.55 6.34 9.93
C ALA A 142 -5.09 7.26 8.82
N TYR A 143 -4.93 6.86 7.55
CA TYR A 143 -5.55 7.56 6.41
C TYR A 143 -7.08 7.48 6.48
N TRP A 144 -7.64 6.35 6.93
CA TRP A 144 -9.08 6.19 7.13
C TRP A 144 -9.63 7.27 8.07
N ILE A 145 -8.96 7.50 9.19
CA ILE A 145 -9.31 8.55 10.16
C ILE A 145 -9.07 9.94 9.55
N ALA A 146 -7.92 10.17 8.91
CA ALA A 146 -7.59 11.46 8.30
C ALA A 146 -8.63 11.87 7.25
N ALA A 147 -9.07 10.93 6.42
CA ALA A 147 -10.07 11.12 5.39
C ALA A 147 -11.42 11.57 5.92
N ALA A 148 -11.74 11.33 7.19
CA ALA A 148 -12.95 11.76 7.87
C ALA A 148 -12.90 13.21 8.43
N CYS A 149 -11.75 13.88 8.43
CA CYS A 149 -11.58 15.28 8.87
C CYS A 149 -11.94 16.29 7.77
N ASP A 150 -12.40 17.50 8.11
CA ASP A 150 -12.79 18.53 7.13
C ASP A 150 -11.66 18.86 6.13
N LYS A 151 -10.42 18.85 6.62
CA LYS A 151 -9.21 19.05 5.81
C LYS A 151 -8.10 18.08 6.21
N ILE A 152 -7.27 17.71 5.24
CA ILE A 152 -6.02 16.97 5.39
C ILE A 152 -4.87 17.85 4.92
N ILE A 153 -3.97 18.16 5.84
CA ILE A 153 -2.78 18.96 5.58
C ILE A 153 -1.57 18.08 5.86
N VAL A 154 -0.57 18.13 5.00
CA VAL A 154 0.56 17.18 5.06
C VAL A 154 1.89 17.92 5.09
N SER A 155 2.89 17.33 5.74
CA SER A 155 4.27 17.78 5.58
C SER A 155 4.82 17.32 4.22
N LYS A 156 5.93 17.92 3.78
CA LYS A 156 6.57 17.63 2.48
C LYS A 156 7.00 16.17 2.32
N THR A 157 7.28 15.47 3.42
CA THR A 157 7.78 14.09 3.42
C THR A 157 6.78 13.09 3.99
N SER A 158 5.57 13.54 4.34
CA SER A 158 4.54 12.68 4.90
C SER A 158 4.06 11.68 3.86
N ALA A 159 3.90 10.41 4.25
CA ALA A 159 3.37 9.36 3.39
C ALA A 159 1.89 9.11 3.69
N LEU A 160 1.06 9.15 2.66
CA LEU A 160 -0.40 8.99 2.75
C LEU A 160 -0.89 7.88 1.84
N GLY A 161 -2.06 7.33 2.15
CA GLY A 161 -2.67 6.26 1.37
C GLY A 161 -2.52 4.93 2.09
N SER A 162 -1.92 3.93 1.45
CA SER A 162 -1.93 2.53 1.90
C SER A 162 -3.36 2.00 2.15
N ILE A 163 -4.27 2.37 1.25
CA ILE A 163 -5.68 1.99 1.33
C ILE A 163 -5.79 0.51 0.99
N GLY A 164 -6.06 -0.30 2.02
CA GLY A 164 -6.11 -1.74 1.93
C GLY A 164 -6.20 -2.41 3.29
N VAL A 165 -6.42 -3.72 3.30
CA VAL A 165 -6.50 -4.55 4.50
C VAL A 165 -5.67 -5.81 4.28
N VAL A 166 -4.96 -6.24 5.32
CA VAL A 166 -4.16 -7.46 5.33
C VAL A 166 -4.50 -8.31 6.56
N GLY A 167 -4.53 -9.64 6.38
CA GLY A 167 -4.66 -10.60 7.47
C GLY A 167 -3.52 -11.63 7.38
N VAL A 168 -2.93 -11.98 8.52
CA VAL A 168 -1.77 -12.90 8.58
C VAL A 168 -2.16 -14.17 9.32
N TYR A 169 -2.40 -15.24 8.57
CA TYR A 169 -2.77 -16.54 9.12
C TYR A 169 -1.57 -17.49 9.10
N GLN A 170 -1.34 -18.23 10.19
CA GLN A 170 -0.31 -19.26 10.27
C GLN A 170 -0.91 -20.61 10.56
N ASN A 171 -0.38 -21.65 9.91
CA ASN A 171 -0.79 -23.02 10.18
C ASN A 171 0.00 -23.56 11.38
N ASN A 172 -0.67 -23.81 12.50
CA ASN A 172 -0.05 -24.23 13.77
C ASN A 172 0.27 -25.74 13.79
N SER A 173 0.50 -26.39 12.65
CA SER A 173 0.75 -27.84 12.53
C SER A 173 1.90 -28.38 13.41
N ASN A 174 2.76 -27.51 13.95
CA ASN A 174 3.92 -27.86 14.75
C ASN A 174 3.75 -27.63 16.27
N GLU A 175 2.59 -27.17 16.74
CA GLU A 175 2.35 -26.95 18.18
C GLU A 175 1.61 -28.13 18.84
N LYS A 176 1.86 -28.35 20.15
CA LYS A 176 1.26 -29.44 20.95
C LYS A 176 -0.20 -29.14 21.38
N GLU A 177 -0.83 -28.13 20.81
CA GLU A 177 -2.18 -27.70 21.20
C GLU A 177 -3.22 -28.53 20.45
N VAL A 178 -4.09 -29.22 21.20
CA VAL A 178 -5.21 -29.96 20.63
C VAL A 178 -6.45 -29.09 20.76
N GLU A 179 -6.82 -28.44 19.66
CA GLU A 179 -8.05 -27.66 19.57
C GLU A 179 -9.17 -28.52 18.97
N ILE A 180 -10.35 -28.51 19.60
CA ILE A 180 -11.53 -29.25 19.13
C ILE A 180 -12.63 -28.24 18.81
N VAL A 181 -12.97 -28.13 17.52
CA VAL A 181 -14.05 -27.28 17.03
C VAL A 181 -15.31 -28.11 16.82
N SER A 182 -16.46 -27.56 17.23
CA SER A 182 -17.75 -28.19 17.00
C SER A 182 -18.02 -28.42 15.50
N SER A 183 -18.51 -29.61 15.14
CA SER A 183 -18.94 -29.93 13.77
C SER A 183 -20.08 -29.04 13.27
N GLN A 184 -20.79 -28.35 14.16
CA GLN A 184 -21.82 -27.35 13.83
C GLN A 184 -21.23 -25.97 13.50
N SER A 185 -19.92 -25.77 13.67
CA SER A 185 -19.25 -24.50 13.43
C SER A 185 -17.89 -24.69 12.74
N PRO A 186 -17.83 -25.44 11.62
CA PRO A 186 -16.56 -25.83 11.01
C PRO A 186 -15.71 -24.64 10.57
N TYR A 187 -16.33 -23.49 10.29
CA TYR A 187 -15.65 -22.29 9.81
C TYR A 187 -15.11 -21.36 10.90
N LYS A 188 -15.18 -21.78 12.17
CA LYS A 188 -14.46 -21.10 13.27
C LYS A 188 -12.95 -21.23 13.10
N GLN A 189 -12.49 -22.33 12.50
CA GLN A 189 -11.10 -22.57 12.16
C GLN A 189 -11.01 -23.04 10.70
N PRO A 190 -11.02 -22.11 9.72
CA PRO A 190 -10.85 -22.46 8.32
C PRO A 190 -9.51 -23.19 8.11
N ASP A 191 -9.53 -24.30 7.36
CA ASP A 191 -8.31 -25.03 7.02
C ASP A 191 -7.45 -24.21 6.03
N LEU A 192 -6.33 -23.69 6.53
CA LEU A 192 -5.38 -22.86 5.79
C LEU A 192 -4.66 -23.62 4.67
N ALA A 193 -4.64 -24.94 4.69
CA ALA A 193 -4.07 -25.75 3.61
C ALA A 193 -5.06 -25.94 2.45
N SER A 194 -6.37 -25.93 2.73
CA SER A 194 -7.42 -26.09 1.74
C SER A 194 -7.70 -24.81 0.93
N ASP A 195 -8.13 -24.99 -0.32
CA ASP A 195 -8.59 -23.87 -1.15
C ASP A 195 -9.88 -23.24 -0.59
N GLU A 196 -10.81 -24.06 -0.05
CA GLU A 196 -12.05 -23.55 0.56
C GLU A 196 -11.77 -22.63 1.75
N GLY A 197 -10.85 -23.01 2.64
CA GLY A 197 -10.46 -22.20 3.79
C GLY A 197 -9.82 -20.89 3.36
N LYS A 198 -8.90 -20.92 2.40
CA LYS A 198 -8.27 -19.71 1.84
C LYS A 198 -9.28 -18.77 1.19
N ILE A 199 -10.17 -19.29 0.34
CA ILE A 199 -11.23 -18.49 -0.31
C ILE A 199 -12.11 -17.80 0.74
N ARG A 200 -12.47 -18.52 1.81
CA ARG A 200 -13.30 -17.95 2.88
C ARG A 200 -12.58 -16.83 3.64
N LEU A 201 -11.29 -16.98 3.91
CA LEU A 201 -10.49 -15.94 4.55
C LEU A 201 -10.28 -14.74 3.64
N GLN A 202 -10.02 -14.97 2.34
CA GLN A 202 -9.92 -13.91 1.35
C GLN A 202 -11.21 -13.08 1.29
N ALA A 203 -12.37 -13.74 1.20
CA ALA A 203 -13.66 -13.06 1.18
C ALA A 203 -13.91 -12.19 2.44
N ARG A 204 -13.40 -12.60 3.61
CA ARG A 204 -13.47 -11.79 4.84
C ARG A 204 -12.63 -10.53 4.72
N ILE A 205 -11.39 -10.65 4.24
CA ILE A 205 -10.48 -9.51 4.04
C ILE A 205 -11.02 -8.57 2.96
N ASP A 206 -11.52 -9.10 1.85
CA ASP A 206 -12.10 -8.31 0.76
C ASP A 206 -13.32 -7.50 1.23
N THR A 207 -14.16 -8.11 2.08
CA THR A 207 -15.31 -7.41 2.68
C THR A 207 -14.86 -6.23 3.54
N MET A 208 -13.79 -6.39 4.33
CA MET A 208 -13.23 -5.30 5.14
C MET A 208 -12.60 -4.21 4.27
N ALA A 209 -11.89 -4.59 3.21
CA ALA A 209 -11.31 -3.65 2.25
C ALA A 209 -12.41 -2.84 1.53
N GLN A 210 -13.53 -3.48 1.18
CA GLN A 210 -14.68 -2.80 0.58
C GLN A 210 -15.25 -1.71 1.50
N VAL A 211 -15.42 -2.01 2.80
CA VAL A 211 -15.88 -1.03 3.80
C VAL A 211 -14.90 0.16 3.89
N PHE A 212 -13.59 -0.10 3.83
CA PHE A 212 -12.58 0.96 3.83
C PHE A 212 -12.72 1.85 2.59
N ILE A 213 -12.76 1.26 1.40
CA ILE A 213 -12.89 1.99 0.12
C ILE A 213 -14.16 2.84 0.10
N GLU A 214 -15.31 2.28 0.51
CA GLU A 214 -16.59 2.98 0.54
C GLU A 214 -16.59 4.14 1.55
N SER A 215 -15.91 3.96 2.69
CA SER A 215 -15.76 5.01 3.68
C SER A 215 -14.93 6.18 3.13
N ILE A 216 -13.79 5.91 2.50
CA ILE A 216 -12.98 6.95 1.85
C ILE A 216 -13.77 7.68 0.76
N ALA A 217 -14.48 6.92 -0.08
CA ALA A 217 -15.34 7.48 -1.14
C ALA A 217 -16.37 8.44 -0.55
N LYS A 218 -17.08 8.02 0.51
CA LYS A 218 -18.04 8.85 1.26
C LYS A 218 -17.38 10.12 1.82
N TYR A 219 -16.23 10.00 2.49
CA TYR A 219 -15.65 11.13 3.20
C TYR A 219 -14.96 12.16 2.30
N ARG A 220 -14.40 11.72 1.17
CA ARG A 220 -13.73 12.57 0.18
C ARG A 220 -14.65 13.01 -0.96
N GLY A 221 -15.90 12.52 -1.00
CA GLY A 221 -16.89 12.92 -2.00
C GLY A 221 -16.58 12.43 -3.42
N ILE A 222 -15.93 11.27 -3.51
CA ILE A 222 -15.51 10.62 -4.76
C ILE A 222 -16.14 9.25 -4.90
N SER A 223 -16.07 8.61 -6.06
CA SER A 223 -16.62 7.26 -6.23
C SER A 223 -15.70 6.18 -5.67
N ALA A 224 -16.25 5.07 -5.21
CA ALA A 224 -15.45 3.90 -4.80
C ALA A 224 -14.52 3.41 -5.93
N GLN A 225 -14.98 3.49 -7.19
CA GLN A 225 -14.15 3.16 -8.35
C GLN A 225 -12.96 4.10 -8.50
N GLU A 226 -13.15 5.39 -8.21
CA GLU A 226 -12.07 6.38 -8.23
C GLU A 226 -11.05 6.10 -7.14
N VAL A 227 -11.50 5.72 -5.94
CA VAL A 227 -10.61 5.27 -4.86
C VAL A 227 -9.75 4.08 -5.31
N ILE A 228 -10.38 3.05 -5.89
CA ILE A 228 -9.68 1.84 -6.35
C ILE A 228 -8.66 2.19 -7.44
N SER A 229 -9.06 2.96 -8.45
CA SER A 229 -8.22 3.23 -9.62
C SER A 229 -7.05 4.18 -9.31
N ASN A 230 -7.24 5.15 -8.42
CA ASN A 230 -6.24 6.19 -8.17
C ASN A 230 -5.41 5.97 -6.92
N TYR A 231 -5.97 5.30 -5.91
CA TYR A 231 -5.38 5.18 -4.57
C TYR A 231 -5.40 3.74 -4.03
N GLY A 232 -6.00 2.81 -4.76
CA GLY A 232 -6.06 1.40 -4.39
C GLY A 232 -4.70 0.71 -4.49
N ALA A 233 -4.72 -0.62 -4.34
CA ALA A 233 -3.53 -1.48 -4.35
C ALA A 233 -2.54 -1.31 -3.17
N GLY A 234 -2.86 -0.46 -2.18
CA GLY A 234 -2.16 -0.40 -0.90
C GLY A 234 -0.83 0.36 -0.90
N ASP A 235 -0.51 1.10 -1.95
CA ASP A 235 0.70 1.93 -2.03
C ASP A 235 0.54 3.28 -1.32
N VAL A 236 1.65 3.98 -1.09
CA VAL A 236 1.68 5.30 -0.45
C VAL A 236 2.13 6.40 -1.43
N PHE A 237 1.66 7.62 -1.19
CA PHE A 237 2.04 8.82 -1.91
C PHE A 237 2.63 9.84 -0.94
N ILE A 238 3.67 10.55 -1.38
CA ILE A 238 4.46 11.41 -0.50
C ILE A 238 4.13 12.88 -0.75
N GLY A 239 3.85 13.63 0.32
CA GLY A 239 3.78 15.09 0.33
C GLY A 239 2.95 15.68 -0.81
N GLU A 240 3.61 16.46 -1.67
CA GLU A 240 2.95 17.15 -2.81
C GLU A 240 2.29 16.16 -3.78
N THR A 241 2.88 15.00 -4.03
CA THR A 241 2.26 13.98 -4.91
C THR A 241 0.94 13.47 -4.32
N ALA A 242 0.84 13.36 -2.98
CA ALA A 242 -0.43 12.99 -2.35
C ALA A 242 -1.50 14.08 -2.54
N VAL A 243 -1.10 15.36 -2.54
CA VAL A 243 -1.98 16.50 -2.81
C VAL A 243 -2.41 16.52 -4.28
N GLU A 244 -1.49 16.40 -5.23
CA GLU A 244 -1.76 16.34 -6.66
C GLU A 244 -2.72 15.20 -7.03
N LYS A 245 -2.60 14.08 -6.31
CA LYS A 245 -3.48 12.92 -6.46
C LYS A 245 -4.85 13.14 -5.81
N GLY A 246 -5.01 14.09 -4.88
CA GLY A 246 -6.27 14.38 -4.19
C GLY A 246 -6.45 13.67 -2.83
N LEU A 247 -5.42 12.96 -2.35
CA LEU A 247 -5.42 12.31 -1.04
C LEU A 247 -5.30 13.31 0.12
N ALA A 248 -4.71 14.46 -0.13
CA ALA A 248 -4.60 15.58 0.81
C ALA A 248 -5.00 16.89 0.12
N ASP A 249 -5.28 17.93 0.91
CA ASP A 249 -5.78 19.20 0.38
C ASP A 249 -4.64 20.19 0.07
N TYR A 250 -3.58 20.20 0.88
CA TYR A 250 -2.34 20.96 0.59
C TYR A 250 -1.18 20.57 1.51
N VAL A 251 0.03 20.95 1.10
CA VAL A 251 1.24 20.86 1.92
C VAL A 251 1.33 22.06 2.86
N GLY A 252 1.55 21.81 4.15
CA GLY A 252 1.60 22.84 5.17
C GLY A 252 2.49 22.47 6.36
N SER A 253 2.69 23.43 7.27
CA SER A 253 3.41 23.22 8.52
C SER A 253 2.47 23.38 9.71
N TYR A 254 2.75 22.62 10.77
CA TYR A 254 2.00 22.63 12.02
C TYR A 254 1.77 24.05 12.58
N GLU A 255 2.84 24.83 12.73
CA GLU A 255 2.75 26.19 13.28
C GLU A 255 1.95 27.15 12.40
N LYS A 256 1.96 26.94 11.07
CA LYS A 256 1.16 27.76 10.14
C LYS A 256 -0.33 27.49 10.35
N ILE A 257 -0.74 26.23 10.50
CA ILE A 257 -2.13 25.84 10.77
C ILE A 257 -2.62 26.48 12.08
N LEU A 258 -1.83 26.38 13.16
CA LEU A 258 -2.17 26.99 14.43
C LEU A 258 -2.29 28.51 14.33
N THR A 259 -1.37 29.14 13.60
CA THR A 259 -1.41 30.59 13.37
C THR A 259 -2.66 31.01 12.61
N GLU A 260 -3.03 30.30 11.54
CA GLU A 260 -4.25 30.55 10.76
C GLU A 260 -5.52 30.39 11.61
N LEU A 261 -5.61 29.32 12.40
CA LEU A 261 -6.73 29.10 13.33
C LEU A 261 -6.79 30.13 14.47
N ASN A 262 -5.66 30.79 14.78
CA ASN A 262 -5.57 31.83 15.79
C ASN A 262 -5.86 33.23 15.25
N GLN A 263 -5.64 33.47 13.96
CA GLN A 263 -5.86 34.76 13.32
C GLN A 263 -7.33 35.02 12.97
N ASP A 264 -8.13 33.96 12.74
CA ASP A 264 -9.51 34.09 12.26
C ASP A 264 -10.57 33.90 13.34
N ASN A 265 -10.97 35.00 13.99
CA ASN A 265 -12.39 35.21 14.27
C ASN A 265 -13.09 35.47 12.92
N HIS A 266 -13.68 34.40 12.37
CA HIS A 266 -14.48 34.29 11.13
C HIS A 266 -13.77 33.84 9.84
N THR A 267 -13.99 32.56 9.53
CA THR A 267 -14.03 31.95 8.19
C THR A 267 -12.69 31.60 7.55
N LEU A 268 -12.38 30.30 7.51
CA LEU A 268 -11.43 29.68 6.58
C LEU A 268 -11.93 29.84 5.13
N SER A 269 -11.94 31.06 4.62
CA SER A 269 -12.22 31.37 3.23
C SER A 269 -10.89 31.61 2.54
N LEU A 270 -10.45 30.64 1.73
CA LEU A 270 -9.32 30.81 0.82
C LEU A 270 -9.57 32.06 -0.03
N THR A 271 -8.74 33.09 0.10
CA THR A 271 -8.82 34.25 -0.79
C THR A 271 -8.06 33.97 -2.08
N ASN A 272 -8.56 34.52 -3.18
CA ASN A 272 -7.97 34.35 -4.52
C ASN A 272 -6.57 34.99 -4.68
N GLU A 273 -6.04 35.65 -3.65
CA GLU A 273 -4.69 36.23 -3.66
C GLU A 273 -3.60 35.19 -3.34
N ASP A 274 -3.89 34.17 -2.53
CA ASP A 274 -2.93 33.08 -2.25
C ASP A 274 -2.64 32.22 -3.49
N LYS A 275 -3.61 32.12 -4.41
CA LYS A 275 -3.43 31.47 -5.72
C LYS A 275 -2.52 32.27 -6.66
N LYS A 276 -2.33 33.57 -6.43
CA LYS A 276 -1.66 34.47 -7.37
C LYS A 276 -0.17 34.65 -7.07
N ILE A 277 0.22 34.53 -5.80
CA ILE A 277 1.62 34.69 -5.38
C ILE A 277 2.43 33.42 -5.67
N MET A 278 1.86 32.22 -5.52
CA MET A 278 2.53 30.97 -5.93
C MET A 278 2.62 30.78 -7.46
N HIS A 279 1.75 31.42 -8.24
CA HIS A 279 1.76 31.31 -9.71
C HIS A 279 2.75 32.22 -10.42
N LYS A 280 3.35 33.21 -9.74
CA LYS A 280 4.30 34.14 -10.37
C LYS A 280 5.74 33.64 -10.26
N GLU A 281 6.14 33.06 -9.13
CA GLU A 281 7.49 32.50 -8.95
C GLU A 281 7.67 31.16 -9.68
N SER A 282 6.60 30.40 -9.89
CA SER A 282 6.62 29.14 -10.66
C SER A 282 6.57 29.33 -12.19
N ARG A 283 6.21 30.52 -12.69
CA ARG A 283 6.09 30.77 -14.14
C ARG A 283 7.36 31.29 -14.81
N GLU A 284 8.32 31.83 -14.05
CA GLU A 284 9.58 32.31 -14.64
C GLU A 284 10.66 31.22 -14.73
N GLN A 285 10.47 30.05 -14.12
CA GLN A 285 11.41 28.91 -14.21
C GLN A 285 10.89 27.68 -14.98
N ASN A 286 9.66 27.71 -15.52
CA ASN A 286 9.03 26.53 -16.14
C ASN A 286 8.59 26.78 -17.60
N SER A 287 9.45 27.40 -18.40
CA SER A 287 9.16 27.66 -19.83
C SER A 287 9.38 26.45 -20.76
N ASP A 288 9.88 25.31 -20.26
CA ASP A 288 10.28 24.16 -21.10
C ASP A 288 9.50 22.85 -20.87
N PHE A 289 8.45 22.84 -20.04
CA PHE A 289 7.61 21.64 -19.91
C PHE A 289 6.50 21.63 -20.95
N LYS A 290 6.63 20.75 -21.94
CA LYS A 290 5.55 20.39 -22.87
C LYS A 290 4.31 19.95 -22.08
N SER A 291 3.13 20.42 -22.49
CA SER A 291 1.88 20.03 -21.86
C SER A 291 1.67 18.52 -21.92
N ILE A 292 0.92 17.94 -20.98
CA ILE A 292 0.57 16.50 -20.98
C ILE A 292 -0.11 16.10 -22.30
N GLU A 293 -0.83 17.03 -22.93
CA GLU A 293 -1.48 16.84 -24.22
C GLU A 293 -0.46 16.78 -25.38
N GLU A 294 0.58 17.62 -25.34
CA GLU A 294 1.70 17.58 -26.29
C GLU A 294 2.53 16.30 -26.15
N MET A 295 2.83 15.86 -24.92
CA MET A 295 3.56 14.61 -24.68
C MET A 295 2.79 13.38 -25.18
N ARG A 296 1.46 13.34 -24.97
CA ARG A 296 0.60 12.27 -25.51
C ARG A 296 0.53 12.29 -27.04
N LEU A 297 0.54 13.48 -27.64
CA LEU A 297 0.52 13.63 -29.10
C LEU A 297 1.83 13.19 -29.73
N GLU A 298 2.96 13.52 -29.10
CA GLU A 298 4.30 13.12 -29.54
C GLU A 298 4.49 11.61 -29.42
N GLU A 299 4.05 11.01 -28.32
CA GLU A 299 4.12 9.56 -28.12
C GLU A 299 3.23 8.78 -29.10
N ARG A 300 2.03 9.29 -29.42
CA ARG A 300 1.20 8.72 -30.48
C ARG A 300 1.89 8.76 -31.84
N LYS A 301 2.55 9.88 -32.18
CA LYS A 301 3.31 10.01 -33.43
C LYS A 301 4.49 9.05 -33.50
N ARG A 302 5.21 8.84 -32.39
CA ARG A 302 6.32 7.87 -32.28
C ARG A 302 5.83 6.45 -32.57
N ILE A 303 4.76 6.02 -31.90
CA ILE A 303 4.15 4.70 -32.06
C ILE A 303 3.68 4.49 -33.51
N GLU A 304 3.00 5.48 -34.08
CA GLU A 304 2.52 5.42 -35.46
C GLU A 304 3.67 5.31 -36.46
N ALA A 305 4.75 6.07 -36.27
CA ALA A 305 5.94 6.02 -37.13
C ALA A 305 6.63 4.66 -37.10
N ILE A 306 6.73 4.02 -35.94
CA ILE A 306 7.35 2.68 -35.81
C ILE A 306 6.49 1.62 -36.48
N LEU A 307 5.19 1.58 -36.18
CA LEU A 307 4.27 0.53 -36.65
C LEU A 307 3.96 0.62 -38.15
N ASN A 308 3.92 1.82 -38.71
CA ASN A 308 3.65 2.05 -40.14
C ASN A 308 4.93 2.11 -41.00
N SER A 309 6.11 1.86 -40.42
CA SER A 309 7.35 1.82 -41.18
C SER A 309 7.42 0.58 -42.08
N LYS A 310 8.03 0.71 -43.27
CA LYS A 310 8.27 -0.44 -44.16
C LYS A 310 9.11 -1.55 -43.51
N ALA A 311 9.97 -1.19 -42.55
CA ALA A 311 10.78 -2.14 -41.80
C ALA A 311 9.94 -2.99 -40.81
N ALA A 312 8.78 -2.49 -40.38
CA ALA A 312 7.87 -3.21 -39.49
C ALA A 312 7.08 -4.33 -40.20
N GLU A 313 6.90 -4.25 -41.53
CA GLU A 313 6.14 -5.25 -42.31
C GLU A 313 6.69 -6.68 -42.15
N ASN A 314 8.02 -6.83 -42.05
CA ASN A 314 8.69 -8.13 -41.90
C ASN A 314 8.96 -8.53 -40.44
N HIS A 315 8.83 -7.60 -39.48
CA HIS A 315 9.22 -7.78 -38.08
C HIS A 315 8.18 -7.22 -37.09
N MET A 316 6.90 -7.52 -37.34
CA MET A 316 5.78 -6.86 -36.67
C MET A 316 5.75 -7.07 -35.14
N GLU A 317 6.19 -8.23 -34.65
CA GLU A 317 6.29 -8.51 -33.21
C GLU A 317 7.33 -7.63 -32.52
N LEU A 318 8.51 -7.48 -33.14
CA LEU A 318 9.59 -6.65 -32.61
C LEU A 318 9.24 -5.16 -32.70
N ALA A 319 8.55 -4.74 -33.77
CA ALA A 319 8.04 -3.38 -33.91
C ALA A 319 7.00 -3.04 -32.83
N ARG A 320 6.12 -3.98 -32.44
CA ARG A 320 5.20 -3.81 -31.31
C ARG A 320 5.94 -3.70 -29.97
N HIS A 321 6.99 -4.47 -29.79
CA HIS A 321 7.82 -4.37 -28.59
C HIS A 321 8.48 -2.99 -28.48
N PHE A 322 9.05 -2.46 -29.58
CA PHE A 322 9.63 -1.11 -29.57
C PHE A 322 8.59 0.01 -29.42
N ALA A 323 7.36 -0.21 -29.88
CA ALA A 323 6.29 0.77 -29.78
C ALA A 323 5.65 0.82 -28.38
N PHE A 324 5.51 -0.32 -27.69
CA PHE A 324 4.71 -0.40 -26.45
C PHE A 324 5.49 -0.77 -25.20
N ALA A 325 6.70 -1.31 -25.34
CA ALA A 325 7.50 -1.79 -24.22
C ALA A 325 8.83 -1.04 -24.06
N THR A 326 9.12 -0.05 -24.91
CA THR A 326 10.36 0.75 -24.83
C THR A 326 10.12 2.22 -25.15
N ASP A 327 11.01 3.07 -24.63
CA ASP A 327 11.03 4.52 -24.86
C ASP A 327 12.03 4.93 -25.97
N ILE A 328 12.28 4.04 -26.94
CA ILE A 328 13.29 4.26 -27.98
C ILE A 328 12.73 5.19 -29.08
N GLU A 329 13.51 6.16 -29.52
CA GLU A 329 13.15 7.05 -30.64
C GLU A 329 12.78 6.28 -31.92
N ALA A 330 11.78 6.78 -32.65
CA ALA A 330 11.23 6.09 -33.83
C ALA A 330 12.30 5.75 -34.87
N ASP A 331 13.22 6.68 -35.14
CA ASP A 331 14.30 6.47 -36.13
C ASP A 331 15.27 5.36 -35.71
N ILE A 332 15.55 5.23 -34.41
CA ILE A 332 16.42 4.19 -33.87
C ILE A 332 15.72 2.84 -33.92
N ALA A 333 14.43 2.79 -33.57
CA ALA A 333 13.62 1.58 -33.67
C ALA A 333 13.52 1.09 -35.13
N ILE A 334 13.29 1.99 -36.09
CA ILE A 334 13.23 1.66 -37.53
C ILE A 334 14.60 1.18 -38.03
N ALA A 335 15.69 1.82 -37.62
CA ALA A 335 17.05 1.39 -37.97
C ALA A 335 17.38 0.01 -37.39
N ALA A 336 16.91 -0.30 -36.16
CA ALA A 336 17.07 -1.61 -35.54
C ALA A 336 16.27 -2.68 -36.31
N LEU A 337 15.02 -2.40 -36.68
CA LEU A 337 14.18 -3.29 -37.48
C LEU A 337 14.79 -3.60 -38.85
N THR A 338 15.45 -2.63 -39.48
CA THR A 338 16.10 -2.81 -40.80
C THR A 338 17.38 -3.64 -40.72
N LYS A 339 18.03 -3.67 -39.55
CA LYS A 339 19.26 -4.44 -39.31
C LYS A 339 19.00 -5.88 -38.85
N VAL A 340 17.74 -6.25 -38.61
CA VAL A 340 17.39 -7.63 -38.32
C VAL A 340 17.64 -8.45 -39.58
N VAL A 341 18.68 -9.28 -39.54
CA VAL A 341 18.96 -10.24 -40.59
C VAL A 341 17.85 -11.28 -40.52
N THR A 342 17.01 -11.35 -41.56
CA THR A 342 16.16 -12.51 -41.79
C THR A 342 17.10 -13.69 -41.96
N THR A 343 17.17 -14.57 -40.98
CA THR A 343 17.82 -15.86 -41.16
C THR A 343 17.04 -16.59 -42.23
N ASP A 344 17.51 -16.52 -43.48
CA ASP A 344 17.09 -17.47 -44.50
C ASP A 344 17.29 -18.86 -43.91
N ASN A 345 16.24 -19.67 -43.97
CA ASN A 345 16.30 -21.10 -43.67
C ASN A 345 17.37 -21.73 -44.58
N THR A 346 18.61 -21.72 -44.12
CA THR A 346 19.70 -22.43 -44.80
C THR A 346 19.35 -23.91 -44.78
N SER A 347 19.70 -24.61 -45.86
CA SER A 347 19.50 -26.05 -46.06
C SER A 347 19.95 -26.90 -44.85
N PHE A 348 20.85 -26.36 -44.03
CA PHE A 348 21.32 -26.93 -42.78
C PHE A 348 20.24 -27.04 -41.68
N ILE A 349 19.40 -26.01 -41.49
CA ILE A 349 18.37 -26.01 -40.43
C ILE A 349 17.24 -26.99 -40.76
N SER A 350 16.82 -27.05 -42.03
CA SER A 350 15.85 -28.05 -42.51
C SER A 350 16.40 -29.48 -42.48
N ALA A 351 17.71 -29.66 -42.58
CA ALA A 351 18.35 -30.97 -42.42
C ALA A 351 18.35 -31.42 -40.94
N MET A 352 18.59 -30.52 -39.99
CA MET A 352 18.56 -30.82 -38.56
C MET A 352 17.16 -31.15 -38.02
N GLN A 353 16.10 -30.53 -38.54
CA GLN A 353 14.72 -30.80 -38.11
C GLN A 353 14.22 -32.20 -38.50
N ASN A 354 14.82 -32.85 -39.50
CA ASN A 354 14.44 -34.19 -39.96
C ASN A 354 15.24 -35.33 -39.31
N ILE A 355 16.25 -35.02 -38.49
CA ILE A 355 17.01 -36.04 -37.77
C ILE A 355 16.24 -36.37 -36.48
N LYS A 356 15.61 -37.55 -36.43
CA LYS A 356 15.03 -38.08 -35.18
C LYS A 356 16.15 -38.29 -34.17
N ASN A 357 16.13 -37.54 -33.07
CA ASN A 357 17.05 -37.74 -31.95
C ASN A 357 17.09 -39.22 -31.54
N PRO A 358 18.27 -39.86 -31.51
CA PRO A 358 18.37 -41.25 -31.08
C PRO A 358 17.96 -41.34 -29.61
N LYS A 359 17.11 -42.33 -29.28
CA LYS A 359 16.76 -42.65 -27.89
C LYS A 359 18.01 -43.16 -27.19
N ILE A 360 18.63 -42.31 -26.38
CA ILE A 360 19.68 -42.72 -25.46
C ILE A 360 18.99 -43.44 -24.29
N ILE A 361 19.13 -44.76 -24.25
CA ILE A 361 18.69 -45.61 -23.15
C ILE A 361 19.96 -46.08 -22.43
N PRO A 362 20.03 -46.04 -21.08
CA PRO A 362 21.17 -46.59 -20.36
C PRO A 362 21.31 -48.08 -20.67
N SER A 363 22.52 -48.50 -21.07
CA SER A 363 22.86 -49.92 -21.25
C SER A 363 22.67 -50.67 -19.93
N THR A 364 21.70 -51.57 -19.90
CA THR A 364 21.47 -52.50 -18.78
C THR A 364 22.15 -53.80 -19.12
N ASP A 365 23.48 -53.82 -19.11
CA ASP A 365 24.24 -55.07 -19.06
C ASP A 365 25.59 -54.76 -18.40
N ALA A 366 25.71 -55.24 -17.16
CA ALA A 366 27.00 -55.52 -16.56
C ALA A 366 27.49 -56.81 -17.21
N ASP A 367 28.52 -56.73 -18.06
CA ASP A 367 29.68 -57.64 -18.04
C ASP A 367 30.58 -57.49 -19.27
N ALA A 368 31.88 -57.53 -18.98
CA ALA A 368 33.03 -57.91 -19.81
C ALA A 368 33.21 -57.27 -21.20
N ASP A 369 34.27 -56.47 -21.31
CA ASP A 369 35.06 -56.12 -22.53
C ASP A 369 35.14 -54.62 -22.83
N ALA A 370 35.56 -53.84 -21.83
CA ALA A 370 35.72 -52.38 -21.92
C ALA A 370 37.01 -51.89 -22.62
N ASP A 371 37.81 -52.76 -23.26
CA ASP A 371 39.15 -52.37 -23.76
C ASP A 371 39.44 -52.65 -25.25
N ASP A 372 38.44 -52.94 -26.10
CA ASP A 372 38.67 -52.98 -27.56
C ASP A 372 38.24 -51.69 -28.27
N ILE A 373 39.21 -50.77 -28.39
CA ILE A 373 39.09 -49.50 -29.11
C ILE A 373 38.71 -49.72 -30.59
N ASN A 374 39.06 -50.86 -31.20
CA ASN A 374 38.69 -51.14 -32.60
C ASN A 374 37.21 -51.49 -32.77
N ALA A 375 36.58 -52.09 -31.76
CA ALA A 375 35.15 -52.36 -31.76
C ALA A 375 34.33 -51.05 -31.64
N LEU A 376 34.83 -50.09 -30.86
CA LEU A 376 34.24 -48.75 -30.74
C LEU A 376 34.38 -47.97 -32.06
N ALA A 377 35.56 -48.02 -32.69
CA ALA A 377 35.81 -47.34 -33.97
C ALA A 377 34.91 -47.89 -35.10
N LYS A 378 34.67 -49.21 -35.14
CA LYS A 378 33.75 -49.81 -36.12
C LYS A 378 32.29 -49.42 -35.91
N ARG A 379 31.83 -49.24 -34.66
CA ARG A 379 30.45 -48.78 -34.37
C ARG A 379 30.22 -47.32 -34.74
N ILE A 380 31.23 -46.47 -34.61
CA ILE A 380 31.15 -45.06 -35.01
C ILE A 380 31.16 -44.93 -36.54
N ALA A 381 31.90 -45.78 -37.24
CA ALA A 381 31.99 -45.77 -38.70
C ALA A 381 30.75 -46.32 -39.43
N SER A 382 29.78 -46.92 -38.71
CA SER A 382 28.60 -47.56 -39.31
C SER A 382 27.30 -46.76 -39.19
N TYR A 383 27.35 -45.49 -38.74
CA TYR A 383 26.18 -44.60 -38.63
C TYR A 383 26.25 -43.41 -39.57
#